data_AF-A0A2R6CEP5-F1
#
_entry.id   AF-A0A2R6CEP5-F1
#
_cell.length_a   1.000
_cell.length_b   1.000
_cell.length_c   1.000
_cell.angle_alpha   90.00
_cell.angle_beta   90.00
_cell.angle_gamma   90.00
#
_symmetry.space_group_name_H-M   'P 1'
#
loop_
_entity.id
_entity.type
_entity.pdbx_description
1 polymer ?
#
loop_
_entity_poly.entity_id
_entity_poly.type
_entity_poly.pdbx_seq_one_letter_code
_entity_poly.pdbx_strand_id
1 'polypeptide(L)'
;MILSDFDLKNYIAGGRLYIDPLFDDTIRENGVDLRIGYQIARLVSTKEVFDTKGNVDTSKFYKIIEAEEFILEADEKILITTLERVRLPSDLMGFVQLRSSFARAGLLLPPTIIDAGFDGNITIEVRG
;
A
#
# COMPACT_ATOMS: atom_id res chain seq x y z
N MET A 1 -6.42 7.96 -18.55
CA MET A 1 -7.64 7.14 -18.66
C MET A 1 -7.74 6.31 -17.39
N ILE A 2 -8.92 6.17 -16.79
CA ILE A 2 -9.14 5.32 -15.60
C ILE A 2 -9.89 4.08 -16.09
N LEU A 3 -9.47 2.89 -15.64
CA LEU A 3 -10.12 1.64 -16.01
C LEU A 3 -11.47 1.52 -15.31
N SER A 4 -12.51 1.14 -16.06
CA SER A 4 -13.80 0.77 -15.50
C SER A 4 -13.74 -0.61 -14.82
N ASP A 5 -14.77 -0.97 -14.08
CA ASP A 5 -14.93 -2.31 -13.51
C ASP A 5 -14.89 -3.40 -14.59
N PHE A 6 -15.50 -3.16 -15.75
CA PHE A 6 -15.44 -4.04 -16.92
C PHE A 6 -14.01 -4.23 -17.42
N ASP A 7 -13.25 -3.15 -17.56
CA ASP A 7 -11.86 -3.21 -17.99
C ASP A 7 -10.99 -3.93 -16.96
N LEU A 8 -11.14 -3.64 -15.67
CA LEU A 8 -10.42 -4.29 -14.59
C LEU A 8 -10.66 -5.80 -14.60
N LYS A 9 -11.92 -6.23 -14.70
CA LYS A 9 -12.29 -7.66 -14.81
C LYS A 9 -11.61 -8.33 -16.01
N ASN A 10 -11.61 -7.68 -17.17
CA ASN A 10 -10.97 -8.22 -18.37
C ASN A 10 -9.44 -8.28 -18.25
N TYR A 11 -8.81 -7.27 -17.63
CA TYR A 11 -7.36 -7.26 -17.38
C TYR A 11 -6.95 -8.38 -16.43
N ILE A 12 -7.76 -8.64 -15.42
CA ILE A 12 -7.54 -9.73 -14.45
C ILE A 12 -7.76 -11.10 -15.11
N ALA A 13 -8.90 -11.30 -15.77
CA ALA A 13 -9.20 -12.56 -16.46
C ALA A 13 -8.19 -12.89 -17.56
N GLY A 14 -7.65 -11.87 -18.24
CA GLY A 14 -6.58 -12.00 -19.23
C GLY A 14 -5.16 -12.10 -18.65
N GLY A 15 -5.00 -12.08 -17.33
CA GLY A 15 -3.70 -12.20 -16.63
C GLY A 15 -2.76 -11.00 -16.79
N ARG A 16 -3.23 -9.88 -17.34
CA ARG A 16 -2.45 -8.64 -17.50
C ARG A 16 -2.29 -7.90 -16.18
N LEU A 17 -3.37 -7.82 -15.41
CA LEU A 17 -3.39 -7.34 -14.03
C LEU A 17 -3.50 -8.56 -13.12
N TYR A 18 -2.59 -8.70 -12.16
CA TYR A 18 -2.65 -9.79 -11.18
C TYR A 18 -2.83 -9.21 -9.79
N ILE A 19 -3.78 -9.77 -9.05
CA ILE A 19 -4.07 -9.46 -7.65
C ILE A 19 -4.29 -10.80 -6.97
N ASP A 20 -3.50 -11.09 -5.94
CA ASP A 20 -3.61 -12.35 -5.20
C ASP A 20 -3.36 -12.14 -3.71
N PRO A 21 -4.29 -12.56 -2.82
CA PRO A 21 -5.60 -13.15 -3.13
C PRO A 21 -6.59 -12.16 -3.78
N LEU A 22 -7.44 -12.67 -4.67
CA LEU A 22 -8.56 -11.90 -5.24
C LEU A 22 -9.87 -12.30 -4.53
N PHE A 23 -10.49 -11.35 -3.84
CA PHE A 23 -11.77 -11.54 -3.16
C PHE A 23 -12.94 -11.01 -4.00
N ASP A 24 -14.14 -11.54 -3.77
CA ASP A 24 -15.35 -11.20 -4.53
C ASP A 24 -15.71 -9.70 -4.50
N ASP A 25 -15.34 -8.99 -3.44
CA ASP A 25 -15.61 -7.57 -3.22
C ASP A 25 -14.44 -6.64 -3.63
N THR A 26 -13.34 -7.20 -4.15
CA THR A 26 -12.14 -6.45 -4.51
C THR A 26 -12.40 -5.43 -5.61
N ILE A 27 -13.14 -5.82 -6.66
CA ILE A 27 -13.34 -4.98 -7.84
C ILE A 27 -14.45 -3.97 -7.58
N ARG A 28 -14.12 -2.69 -7.75
CA ARG A 28 -15.02 -1.54 -7.63
C ARG A 28 -15.32 -0.95 -9.01
N GLU A 29 -16.14 0.09 -9.02
CA GLU A 29 -16.62 0.78 -10.21
C GLU A 29 -15.48 1.27 -11.13
N ASN A 30 -14.38 1.74 -10.53
CA ASN A 30 -13.23 2.31 -11.23
C ASN A 30 -11.90 2.08 -10.48
N GLY A 31 -11.81 0.98 -9.72
CA GLY A 31 -10.64 0.67 -8.91
C GLY A 31 -10.75 -0.68 -8.21
N VAL A 32 -9.83 -0.93 -7.29
CA VAL A 32 -9.83 -2.13 -6.46
C VAL A 32 -9.64 -1.75 -4.99
N ASP A 33 -10.43 -2.36 -4.11
CA ASP A 33 -10.23 -2.28 -2.66
C ASP A 33 -9.19 -3.34 -2.25
N LEU A 34 -8.08 -2.89 -1.66
CA LEU A 34 -7.03 -3.76 -1.12
C LEU A 34 -7.08 -3.78 0.42
N ARG A 35 -6.58 -4.85 1.01
CA ARG A 35 -6.58 -5.08 2.46
C ARG A 35 -5.24 -4.75 3.08
N ILE A 36 -5.26 -4.40 4.36
CA ILE A 36 -4.05 -4.23 5.15
C ILE A 36 -3.51 -5.63 5.47
N GLY A 37 -2.24 -5.87 5.16
CA GLY A 37 -1.53 -7.10 5.52
C GLY A 37 -1.09 -7.09 6.98
N TYR A 38 -0.47 -8.20 7.40
CA TYR A 38 -0.09 -8.41 8.80
C TYR A 38 1.21 -7.74 9.22
N GLN A 39 1.96 -7.17 8.27
CA GLN A 39 3.28 -6.61 8.52
C GLN A 39 3.22 -5.08 8.55
N ILE A 40 3.78 -4.51 9.62
CA ILE A 40 3.81 -3.06 9.89
C ILE A 40 5.23 -2.68 10.23
N ALA A 41 5.71 -1.53 9.73
CA ALA A 41 6.94 -0.91 10.21
C ALA A 41 6.63 0.33 11.04
N ARG A 42 7.08 0.34 12.31
CA ARG A 42 7.02 1.52 13.19
C ARG A 42 8.39 2.17 13.30
N LEU A 43 8.44 3.48 13.15
CA LEU A 43 9.67 4.23 13.36
C LEU A 43 10.15 4.09 14.80
N VAL A 44 11.46 3.92 14.99
CA VAL A 44 12.07 3.91 16.32
C VAL A 44 12.78 5.22 16.60
N SER A 45 12.64 5.71 17.82
CA SER A 45 13.45 6.82 18.29
C SER A 45 14.90 6.37 18.39
N THR A 46 15.78 7.03 17.64
CA THR A 46 17.20 6.72 17.57
C THR A 46 18.04 8.00 17.53
N LYS A 47 19.29 7.92 17.97
CA LYS A 47 20.29 8.99 17.85
C LYS A 47 21.14 8.85 16.58
N GLU A 48 20.94 7.78 15.82
CA GLU A 48 21.63 7.54 14.55
C GLU A 48 21.28 8.63 13.53
N VAL A 49 22.28 9.08 12.78
CA VAL A 49 22.10 10.11 11.74
C VAL A 49 21.68 9.45 10.44
N PHE A 50 20.60 9.94 9.83
CA PHE A 50 20.20 9.52 8.50
C PHE A 50 21.00 10.30 7.43
N ASP A 51 22.20 9.81 7.10
CA ASP A 51 23.05 10.40 6.06
C ASP A 51 22.56 10.06 4.64
N THR A 52 21.83 10.97 4.02
CA THR A 52 21.29 10.79 2.65
C THR A 52 22.35 10.71 1.55
N LYS A 53 23.62 11.03 1.84
CA LYS A 53 24.73 10.97 0.87
C LYS A 53 25.58 9.71 1.03
N GLY A 54 25.45 9.02 2.16
CA GLY A 54 26.18 7.81 2.50
C GLY A 54 25.38 6.54 2.27
N ASN A 55 25.97 5.41 2.65
CA ASN A 55 25.25 4.14 2.73
C ASN A 55 24.63 4.02 4.13
N VAL A 56 23.35 4.40 4.26
CA VAL A 56 22.61 4.29 5.52
C VAL A 56 21.85 2.98 5.57
N ASP A 57 22.08 2.22 6.64
CA ASP A 57 21.25 1.08 6.98
C ASP A 57 19.90 1.57 7.53
N THR A 58 18.90 1.62 6.66
CA THR A 58 17.55 2.10 6.99
C THR A 58 16.84 1.21 7.99
N SER A 59 17.24 -0.07 8.13
CA SER A 59 16.63 -1.02 9.06
C SER A 59 16.79 -0.61 10.53
N LYS A 60 17.73 0.29 10.83
CA LYS A 60 17.95 0.84 12.18
C LYS A 60 16.90 1.87 12.60
N PHE A 61 16.11 2.39 11.67
CA PHE A 61 15.17 3.49 11.91
C PHE A 61 13.73 3.02 12.08
N TYR A 62 13.46 1.72 11.90
CA TYR A 62 12.15 1.14 12.13
C TYR A 62 12.23 -0.26 12.71
N LYS A 63 11.12 -0.73 13.27
CA LYS A 63 10.92 -2.12 13.65
C LYS A 63 9.75 -2.67 12.86
N ILE A 64 9.97 -3.85 12.28
CA ILE A 64 8.90 -4.64 11.67
C ILE A 64 8.17 -5.40 12.77
N ILE A 65 6.85 -5.33 12.74
CA ILE A 65 5.94 -6.00 13.65
C ILE A 65 4.96 -6.80 12.80
N GLU A 66 4.76 -8.07 13.15
CA GLU A 66 3.66 -8.87 12.61
C GLU A 66 2.50 -8.84 13.60
N ALA A 67 1.33 -8.40 13.15
CA ALA A 67 0.14 -8.29 13.97
C ALA A 67 -1.14 -8.39 13.13
N GLU A 68 -2.17 -9.04 13.67
CA GLU A 68 -3.51 -9.06 13.07
C GLU A 68 -4.27 -7.76 13.31
N GLU A 69 -3.96 -7.09 14.43
CA GLU A 69 -4.56 -5.81 14.83
C GLU A 69 -3.49 -4.91 15.45
N PHE A 70 -3.68 -3.60 15.33
CA PHE A 70 -2.79 -2.62 15.93
C PHE A 70 -3.53 -1.34 16.27
N ILE A 71 -3.04 -0.64 17.29
CA ILE A 71 -3.49 0.72 17.63
C ILE A 71 -2.56 1.70 16.90
N LEU A 72 -3.14 2.62 16.14
CA LEU A 72 -2.44 3.76 15.57
C LEU A 72 -2.72 4.98 16.45
N GLU A 73 -1.68 5.50 17.10
CA GLU A 73 -1.82 6.68 17.95
C GLU A 73 -2.00 7.95 17.12
N ALA A 74 -2.62 8.99 17.71
CA ALA A 74 -2.73 10.29 17.06
C ALA A 74 -1.34 10.84 16.72
N ASP A 75 -1.18 11.36 15.50
CA ASP A 75 0.10 11.84 14.94
C ASP A 75 1.19 10.77 14.76
N GLU A 76 0.92 9.49 15.05
CA GLU A 76 1.85 8.40 14.76
C GLU A 76 1.90 8.15 13.25
N LYS A 77 3.11 7.86 12.76
CA LYS A 77 3.36 7.43 11.38
C LYS A 77 3.88 6.02 11.35
N ILE A 78 3.24 5.18 10.55
CA ILE A 78 3.64 3.79 10.33
C ILE A 78 3.67 3.49 8.84
N LEU A 79 4.43 2.47 8.45
CA LEU A 79 4.27 1.83 7.15
C LEU A 79 3.44 0.57 7.31
N ILE A 80 2.47 0.38 6.43
CA ILE A 80 1.73 -0.86 6.28
C ILE A 80 2.01 -1.44 4.90
N THR A 81 1.74 -2.73 4.73
CA THR A 81 1.76 -3.39 3.42
C THR A 81 0.36 -3.88 3.06
N THR A 82 0.06 -4.03 1.77
CA THR A 82 -1.18 -4.71 1.35
C THR A 82 -1.09 -6.19 1.62
N LEU A 83 -2.22 -6.83 1.93
CA LEU A 83 -2.33 -8.29 1.98
C LEU A 83 -2.10 -8.88 0.59
N GLU A 84 -2.73 -8.27 -0.42
CA GLU A 84 -2.66 -8.71 -1.79
C GLU A 84 -1.31 -8.33 -2.42
N ARG A 85 -0.74 -9.28 -3.16
CA ARG A 85 0.33 -9.04 -4.13
C ARG A 85 -0.30 -8.52 -5.42
N VAL A 86 0.19 -7.39 -5.91
CA VAL A 86 -0.27 -6.74 -7.14
C VAL A 86 0.85 -6.78 -8.18
N ARG A 87 0.52 -7.23 -9.39
CA ARG A 87 1.41 -7.10 -10.55
C ARG A 87 0.71 -6.34 -11.67
N LEU A 88 1.32 -5.23 -12.09
CA LEU A 88 0.84 -4.36 -13.16
C LEU A 88 1.55 -4.69 -14.48
N PRO A 89 0.88 -4.56 -15.63
CA PRO A 89 1.55 -4.61 -16.94
C PRO A 89 2.38 -3.33 -17.16
N SER A 90 3.22 -3.33 -18.19
CA SER A 90 4.13 -2.21 -18.51
C SER A 90 3.43 -0.94 -19.02
N ASP A 91 2.12 -0.99 -19.26
CA ASP A 91 1.31 0.12 -19.79
C ASP A 91 0.24 0.62 -18.81
N LEU A 92 0.26 0.17 -17.56
CA LEU A 92 -0.69 0.55 -16.52
C LEU A 92 0.03 0.95 -15.23
N MET A 93 -0.26 2.15 -14.74
CA MET A 93 0.15 2.61 -13.41
C MET A 93 -1.04 2.60 -12.45
N GLY A 94 -0.77 2.57 -11.15
CA GLY A 94 -1.78 2.65 -10.09
C GLY A 94 -1.71 3.96 -9.31
N PHE A 95 -2.88 4.43 -8.84
CA PHE A 95 -2.97 5.47 -7.81
C PHE A 95 -3.58 4.86 -6.56
N VAL A 96 -2.84 4.88 -5.46
CA VAL A 96 -3.33 4.38 -4.18
C VAL A 96 -4.00 5.53 -3.44
N GLN A 97 -5.23 5.28 -2.98
CA GLN A 97 -5.99 6.24 -2.21
C GLN A 97 -6.62 5.55 -1.00
N LEU A 98 -6.86 6.35 0.03
CA LEU A 98 -7.58 5.91 1.20
C LEU A 98 -9.09 5.91 0.92
N ARG A 99 -9.80 4.85 1.32
CA ARG A 99 -11.28 4.87 1.24
C ARG A 99 -11.82 6.03 2.09
N SER A 100 -12.84 6.70 1.58
CA SER A 100 -13.42 7.88 2.24
C SER A 100 -13.87 7.62 3.68
N SER A 101 -14.28 6.39 4.01
CA SER A 101 -14.63 6.01 5.39
C SER A 101 -13.46 6.14 6.38
N PHE A 102 -12.24 5.78 5.96
CA PHE A 102 -11.03 5.94 6.79
C PHE A 102 -10.55 7.39 6.82
N ALA A 103 -10.63 8.10 5.70
CA ALA A 103 -10.29 9.52 5.65
C ALA A 103 -11.17 10.36 6.61
N ARG A 104 -12.47 10.05 6.71
CA ARG A 104 -13.39 10.69 7.66
C ARG A 104 -13.10 10.36 9.12
N ALA A 105 -12.38 9.27 9.39
CA ALA A 105 -11.92 8.91 10.73
C ALA A 105 -10.62 9.62 11.13
N GLY A 106 -10.04 10.45 10.26
CA GLY A 106 -8.81 11.20 10.52
C GLY A 106 -7.55 10.59 9.93
N LEU A 107 -7.63 9.37 9.35
CA LEU A 107 -6.48 8.73 8.74
C LEU A 107 -6.02 9.47 7.47
N LEU A 108 -4.71 9.55 7.30
CA LEU A 108 -4.06 10.21 6.18
C LEU A 108 -3.09 9.25 5.48
N LEU A 109 -3.03 9.37 4.15
CA LEU A 109 -2.17 8.59 3.27
C LEU A 109 -1.57 9.58 2.24
N PRO A 110 -0.24 9.65 2.09
CA PRO A 110 0.36 10.51 1.07
C PRO A 110 0.03 10.01 -0.36
N PRO A 111 -0.07 10.89 -1.36
CA PRO A 111 -0.28 10.45 -2.74
C PRO A 111 0.76 9.41 -3.16
N THR A 112 0.32 8.18 -3.40
CA THR A 112 1.21 7.05 -3.70
C THR A 112 0.91 6.54 -5.10
N ILE A 113 1.95 6.50 -5.92
CA ILE A 113 1.91 6.02 -7.30
C ILE A 113 2.55 4.63 -7.33
N ILE A 114 1.92 3.71 -8.05
CA ILE A 114 2.48 2.40 -8.38
C ILE A 114 2.92 2.43 -9.83
N ASP A 115 4.20 2.18 -10.07
CA ASP A 115 4.79 2.20 -11.40
C ASP A 115 4.28 1.07 -12.29
N ALA A 116 4.27 1.31 -13.59
CA ALA A 116 3.97 0.26 -14.55
C ALA A 116 5.03 -0.85 -14.51
N GLY A 117 4.60 -2.11 -14.60
CA GLY A 117 5.47 -3.26 -14.41
C GLY A 117 5.79 -3.61 -12.96
N PHE A 118 5.23 -2.90 -11.97
CA PHE A 118 5.38 -3.24 -10.56
C PHE A 118 4.90 -4.68 -10.27
N ASP A 119 5.58 -5.38 -9.36
CA ASP A 119 5.22 -6.71 -8.89
C ASP A 119 5.57 -6.87 -7.41
N GLY A 120 4.57 -6.86 -6.53
CA GLY A 120 4.78 -7.02 -5.09
C GLY A 120 3.58 -6.62 -4.24
N ASN A 121 3.75 -6.64 -2.92
CA ASN A 121 2.83 -6.02 -1.98
C ASN A 121 3.12 -4.52 -1.91
N ILE A 122 2.08 -3.70 -1.87
CA ILE A 122 2.22 -2.25 -1.91
C ILE A 122 2.49 -1.75 -0.50
N THR A 123 3.62 -1.10 -0.30
CA THR A 123 3.97 -0.45 0.97
C THR A 123 3.43 0.98 1.00
N ILE A 124 2.75 1.34 2.07
CA ILE A 124 2.01 2.59 2.20
C ILE A 124 2.31 3.23 3.56
N GLU A 125 2.61 4.53 3.57
CA GLU A 125 2.63 5.31 4.80
C GLU A 125 1.20 5.66 5.23
N VAL A 126 0.87 5.40 6.49
CA VAL A 126 -0.39 5.83 7.11
C VAL A 126 -0.08 6.67 8.34
N ARG A 127 -0.84 7.75 8.50
CA ARG A 127 -0.78 8.64 9.65
C ARG A 127 -2.14 8.73 10.36
N GLY A 128 -2.10 8.64 11.68
CA GLY A 128 -3.24 8.81 12.58
C GLY A 128 -3.51 10.27 12.96
#